data_AF-A0A8H4JFG2-F1
#
_entry.id   AF-A0A8H4JFG2-F1
#
_cell.length_a   1.000
_cell.length_b   1.000
_cell.length_c   1.000
_cell.angle_alpha   90.00
_cell.angle_beta   90.00
_cell.angle_gamma   90.00
#
_symmetry.space_group_name_H-M   'P 1'
#
loop_
_entity.id
_entity.type
_entity.pdbx_description
1 polymer ?
#
loop_
_entity_poly.entity_id
_entity_poly.type
_entity_poly.pdbx_seq_one_letter_code
_entity_poly.pdbx_strand_id
1 'polypeptide(L)'
;MHSMLDSRFPAFRPNLESELRNHQSWIDANEDEDLRFYHSTDMADVRVDPCEFVRVFLKHHVDIIEIESPVKYSSFGSIHAADMGLFIDKSRPWSDRSGDVRGGWSYCLRLIAEENPVEFTKQVYRTLPHWIGKFQAEDFFSLQFNHWDIPSRDAVSKALEMFDIGDFVWKLPDMWSYEPRSFYELEGRVSPRYLFPDAYMDPLKLGKRFDARARERIGFSATAAAIRFLGQLPPHQRNQIRKLVLYENLESVNVPSVHALGLVRFFTENPLLSVERRASIFGCISNTKPAEVGFVLEEWMEADRDPQQFYNANFAPKVCTWLVDALAVVLAGVPAESFSFVLESGPYGDLCADLFQKGVHVSLAESKAWTMCLERGIFKDLIGGSEMRKSYNLPPDLETGERFREAIEQLVNQTSVLRCDFNPGVPVYPETLVEETKRLPHDRIWGRWRYKAGDFSTFLPGDLHYDFMLVPNYDFQTWDEYLEEKGVKECELEKEGN
;
A
#
# COMPACT_ATOMS: atom_id res chain seq x y z
N MET A 1 -7.43 -32.90 -4.15
CA MET A 1 -6.84 -31.64 -3.65
C MET A 1 -6.38 -30.75 -4.80
N HIS A 2 -5.36 -31.15 -5.56
CA HIS A 2 -4.81 -30.38 -6.69
C HIS A 2 -5.83 -29.92 -7.75
N SER A 3 -6.69 -30.82 -8.25
CA SER A 3 -7.70 -30.46 -9.28
C SER A 3 -8.79 -29.49 -8.80
N MET A 4 -9.09 -29.46 -7.49
CA MET A 4 -10.05 -28.51 -6.90
C MET A 4 -9.42 -27.13 -6.65
N LEU A 5 -8.13 -27.10 -6.31
CA LEU A 5 -7.36 -25.86 -6.23
C LEU A 5 -7.22 -25.21 -7.61
N ASP A 6 -6.87 -26.01 -8.62
CA ASP A 6 -6.69 -25.52 -9.99
C ASP A 6 -8.02 -25.05 -10.63
N SER A 7 -9.17 -25.61 -10.23
CA SER A 7 -10.48 -25.14 -10.71
C SER A 7 -10.97 -23.87 -10.00
N ARG A 8 -10.64 -23.70 -8.72
CA ARG A 8 -11.11 -22.57 -7.89
C ARG A 8 -10.16 -21.38 -7.93
N PHE A 9 -8.87 -21.62 -8.07
CA PHE A 9 -7.81 -20.61 -8.16
C PHE A 9 -6.85 -20.98 -9.30
N PRO A 10 -7.26 -20.77 -10.58
CA PRO A 10 -6.50 -21.23 -11.75
C PRO A 10 -5.07 -20.67 -11.82
N ALA A 11 -4.84 -19.50 -11.21
CA ALA A 11 -3.54 -18.86 -11.14
C ALA A 11 -2.65 -19.32 -9.97
N PHE A 12 -3.18 -20.08 -9.00
CA PHE A 12 -2.50 -20.31 -7.73
C PHE A 12 -1.24 -21.18 -7.87
N ARG A 13 -1.34 -22.32 -8.55
CA ARG A 13 -0.22 -23.24 -8.75
C ARG A 13 0.97 -22.61 -9.49
N PRO A 14 0.80 -22.04 -10.70
CA PRO A 14 1.94 -21.46 -11.42
C PRO A 14 2.62 -20.34 -10.63
N ASN A 15 1.84 -19.56 -9.85
CA ASN A 15 2.38 -18.53 -8.99
C ASN A 15 3.17 -19.12 -7.81
N LEU A 16 2.64 -20.15 -7.13
CA LEU A 16 3.33 -20.82 -6.03
C LEU A 16 4.64 -21.49 -6.48
N GLU A 17 4.66 -22.08 -7.67
CA GLU A 17 5.87 -22.66 -8.25
C GLU A 17 6.91 -21.58 -8.61
N SER A 18 6.47 -20.38 -9.03
CA SER A 18 7.39 -19.23 -9.19
C SER A 18 7.95 -18.76 -7.87
N GLU A 19 7.11 -18.62 -6.84
CA GLU A 19 7.54 -18.25 -5.49
C GLU A 19 8.57 -19.25 -4.94
N LEU A 20 8.35 -20.55 -5.14
CA LEU A 20 9.32 -21.56 -4.73
C LEU A 20 10.67 -21.38 -5.45
N ARG A 21 10.67 -21.08 -6.75
CA ARG A 21 11.90 -20.81 -7.51
C ARG A 21 12.60 -19.53 -7.04
N ASN A 22 11.85 -18.47 -6.76
CA ASN A 22 12.38 -17.20 -6.27
C ASN A 22 12.94 -17.34 -4.87
N HIS A 23 12.21 -18.02 -3.98
CA HIS A 23 12.64 -18.29 -2.63
C HIS A 23 13.89 -19.18 -2.61
N GLN A 24 13.95 -20.23 -3.43
CA GLN A 24 15.15 -21.05 -3.57
C GLN A 24 16.33 -20.22 -4.09
N SER A 25 16.10 -19.38 -5.10
CA SER A 25 17.13 -18.47 -5.63
C SER A 25 17.62 -17.46 -4.58
N TRP A 26 16.72 -17.01 -3.69
CA TRP A 26 17.07 -16.15 -2.57
C TRP A 26 17.89 -16.89 -1.50
N ILE A 27 17.50 -18.11 -1.14
CA ILE A 27 18.28 -18.95 -0.21
C ILE A 27 19.69 -19.15 -0.78
N ASP A 28 19.79 -19.58 -2.03
CA ASP A 28 21.06 -19.80 -2.73
C ASP A 28 21.91 -18.50 -2.86
N ALA A 29 21.26 -17.34 -2.80
CA ALA A 29 21.92 -16.02 -2.83
C ALA A 29 22.34 -15.51 -1.45
N ASN A 30 21.69 -15.97 -0.36
CA ASN A 30 21.84 -15.45 1.00
C ASN A 30 22.35 -16.50 2.02
N GLU A 31 22.91 -17.62 1.54
CA GLU A 31 23.64 -18.59 2.39
C GLU A 31 24.95 -18.03 2.99
N ASP A 32 25.35 -16.79 2.66
CA ASP A 32 26.47 -16.09 3.30
C ASP A 32 26.00 -15.34 4.55
N GLU A 33 26.48 -15.75 5.73
CA GLU A 33 26.02 -15.27 7.06
C GLU A 33 26.24 -13.76 7.31
N ASP A 34 27.04 -13.08 6.48
CA ASP A 34 27.54 -11.72 6.72
C ASP A 34 26.61 -10.58 6.25
N LEU A 35 25.44 -10.86 5.64
CA LEU A 35 24.51 -9.83 5.14
C LEU A 35 23.27 -9.57 6.01
N ARG A 36 23.26 -10.02 7.28
CA ARG A 36 22.20 -9.66 8.24
C ARG A 36 22.36 -8.21 8.73
N PHE A 37 22.02 -7.24 7.88
CA PHE A 37 22.01 -5.82 8.24
C PHE A 37 20.71 -5.43 8.98
N TYR A 38 20.91 -4.67 10.08
CA TYR A 38 19.94 -3.93 10.90
C TYR A 38 18.95 -4.73 11.77
N HIS A 39 19.47 -5.39 12.80
CA HIS A 39 18.74 -5.47 14.07
C HIS A 39 19.16 -4.28 14.96
N SER A 40 18.43 -3.17 14.87
CA SER A 40 18.42 -2.16 15.91
C SER A 40 17.82 -2.79 17.17
N THR A 41 18.66 -3.07 18.17
CA THR A 41 18.31 -3.64 19.48
C THR A 41 17.57 -2.67 20.41
N ASP A 42 17.43 -1.40 20.02
CA ASP A 42 16.88 -0.36 20.92
C ASP A 42 15.33 -0.31 20.99
N MET A 43 14.60 -1.05 20.13
CA MET A 43 13.11 -1.02 20.09
C MET A 43 12.43 -2.27 20.66
N ALA A 44 13.17 -3.30 21.06
CA ALA A 44 12.60 -4.60 21.43
C ALA A 44 12.03 -4.67 22.86
N ASP A 45 12.19 -3.61 23.66
CA ASP A 45 12.00 -3.66 25.12
C ASP A 45 10.81 -2.82 25.64
N VAL A 46 10.00 -2.19 24.77
CA VAL A 46 8.90 -1.32 25.24
C VAL A 46 7.64 -2.12 25.62
N ARG A 47 7.30 -3.17 24.85
CA ARG A 47 6.09 -3.98 25.05
C ARG A 47 6.40 -5.47 24.90
N VAL A 48 5.64 -6.30 25.62
CA VAL A 48 5.68 -7.75 25.45
C VAL A 48 4.77 -8.13 24.30
N ASP A 49 5.35 -8.70 23.24
CA ASP A 49 4.61 -9.05 22.03
C ASP A 49 4.22 -10.53 22.02
N PRO A 50 2.96 -10.87 21.66
CA PRO A 50 2.49 -12.24 21.65
C PRO A 50 2.99 -13.04 20.43
N CYS A 51 3.34 -12.37 19.34
CA CYS A 51 3.88 -12.99 18.13
C CYS A 51 4.66 -11.99 17.26
N GLU A 52 5.42 -12.52 16.30
CA GLU A 52 6.28 -11.73 15.40
C GLU A 52 5.53 -10.67 14.60
N PHE A 53 4.30 -10.97 14.14
CA PHE A 53 3.49 -10.00 13.40
C PHE A 53 3.10 -8.80 14.26
N VAL A 54 2.64 -9.06 15.49
CA VAL A 54 2.26 -8.00 16.43
C VAL A 54 3.49 -7.20 16.85
N ARG A 55 4.64 -7.84 17.05
CA ARG A 55 5.92 -7.18 17.31
C ARG A 55 6.30 -6.19 16.20
N VAL A 56 6.22 -6.60 14.93
CA VAL A 56 6.51 -5.72 13.80
C VAL A 56 5.53 -4.54 13.78
N PHE A 57 4.24 -4.81 13.97
CA PHE A 57 3.22 -3.77 14.02
C PHE A 57 3.47 -2.76 15.14
N LEU A 58 3.68 -3.22 16.38
CA LEU A 58 3.92 -2.37 17.54
C LEU A 58 5.20 -1.55 17.34
N LYS A 59 6.30 -2.21 16.97
CA LYS A 59 7.59 -1.56 16.72
C LYS A 59 7.51 -0.43 15.68
N HIS A 60 6.85 -0.66 14.55
CA HIS A 60 6.88 0.28 13.42
C HIS A 60 5.77 1.32 13.42
N HIS A 61 4.65 1.08 14.13
CA HIS A 61 3.47 1.94 14.04
C HIS A 61 2.96 2.45 15.39
N VAL A 62 3.47 1.93 16.50
CA VAL A 62 3.06 2.33 17.85
C VAL A 62 4.25 2.83 18.64
N ASP A 63 5.26 2.00 18.85
CA ASP A 63 6.40 2.29 19.73
C ASP A 63 7.29 3.41 19.16
N ILE A 64 7.29 3.62 17.84
CA ILE A 64 7.98 4.76 17.21
C ILE A 64 7.47 6.11 17.73
N ILE A 65 6.18 6.20 18.06
CA ILE A 65 5.56 7.38 18.69
C ILE A 65 6.13 7.55 20.10
N GLU A 66 6.23 6.44 20.84
CA GLU A 66 6.65 6.41 22.24
C GLU A 66 8.15 6.70 22.41
N ILE A 67 8.97 6.27 21.45
CA ILE A 67 10.43 6.34 21.52
C ILE A 67 10.98 7.60 20.84
N GLU A 68 10.43 8.00 19.70
CA GLU A 68 11.03 9.04 18.87
C GLU A 68 10.29 10.37 18.93
N SER A 69 9.00 10.43 18.57
CA SER A 69 8.12 11.61 18.69
C SER A 69 6.74 11.36 18.03
N PRO A 70 5.64 11.99 18.48
CA PRO A 70 4.36 12.05 17.75
C PRO A 70 4.44 12.62 16.33
N VAL A 71 5.51 13.36 16.03
CA VAL A 71 5.78 13.92 14.69
C VAL A 71 6.16 12.83 13.69
N LYS A 72 6.77 11.73 14.19
CA LYS A 72 7.19 10.56 13.41
C LYS A 72 6.10 9.48 13.31
N TYR A 73 4.87 9.82 13.68
CA TYR A 73 3.76 8.90 13.53
C TYR A 73 3.51 8.64 12.05
N SER A 74 3.85 7.43 11.61
CA SER A 74 3.35 6.86 10.36
C SER A 74 1.93 6.38 10.58
N SER A 75 0.98 7.16 10.07
CA SER A 75 -0.44 7.01 10.35
C SER A 75 -1.04 5.75 9.72
N PHE A 76 -2.16 5.24 10.28
CA PHE A 76 -2.78 3.99 9.81
C PHE A 76 -3.16 3.98 8.33
N GLY A 77 -3.45 5.14 7.74
CA GLY A 77 -3.78 5.26 6.33
C GLY A 77 -2.58 5.07 5.40
N SER A 78 -1.35 5.05 5.91
CA SER A 78 -0.13 4.64 5.20
C SER A 78 0.23 3.15 5.37
N ILE A 79 -0.51 2.42 6.22
CA ILE A 79 -0.27 1.00 6.49
C ILE A 79 -1.02 0.18 5.45
N HIS A 80 -0.49 0.10 4.24
CA HIS A 80 -0.99 -0.84 3.24
C HIS A 80 -0.26 -2.18 3.36
N ALA A 81 -1.00 -3.28 3.20
CA ALA A 81 -0.40 -4.60 3.16
C ALA A 81 0.64 -4.75 2.03
N ALA A 82 0.57 -3.91 0.99
CA ALA A 82 1.56 -3.84 -0.09
C ALA A 82 2.88 -3.13 0.30
N ASP A 83 2.84 -2.25 1.31
CA ASP A 83 3.99 -1.51 1.83
C ASP A 83 4.68 -2.25 2.99
N MET A 84 3.98 -3.17 3.66
CA MET A 84 4.56 -4.06 4.69
C MET A 84 5.60 -5.05 4.13
N GLY A 85 5.52 -5.37 2.83
CA GLY A 85 6.55 -6.15 2.12
C GLY A 85 7.91 -5.43 2.02
N LEU A 86 7.98 -4.12 2.33
CA LEU A 86 9.25 -3.40 2.43
C LEU A 86 10.03 -3.72 3.73
N PHE A 87 9.32 -4.15 4.78
CA PHE A 87 9.91 -4.45 6.09
C PHE A 87 10.11 -5.96 6.33
N ILE A 88 9.39 -6.80 5.59
CA ILE A 88 9.49 -8.26 5.65
C ILE A 88 10.08 -8.74 4.32
N ASP A 89 11.42 -8.70 4.24
CA ASP A 89 12.23 -9.33 3.18
C ASP A 89 11.80 -9.05 1.73
N LYS A 90 12.61 -8.25 1.02
CA LYS A 90 12.44 -7.88 -0.40
C LYS A 90 12.38 -9.09 -1.38
N SER A 91 12.49 -10.31 -0.88
CA SER A 91 12.43 -11.58 -1.59
C SER A 91 11.02 -12.14 -1.83
N ARG A 92 9.94 -11.49 -1.35
CA ARG A 92 8.55 -11.98 -1.50
C ARG A 92 7.67 -11.04 -2.30
N PRO A 93 7.67 -11.10 -3.64
CA PRO A 93 7.00 -10.11 -4.48
C PRO A 93 5.48 -10.32 -4.63
N TRP A 94 4.94 -11.52 -4.34
CA TRP A 94 3.59 -11.87 -4.83
C TRP A 94 2.48 -12.06 -3.78
N SER A 95 2.79 -12.48 -2.54
CA SER A 95 1.74 -12.64 -1.51
C SER A 95 0.97 -11.35 -1.26
N ASP A 96 1.64 -10.22 -1.47
CA ASP A 96 1.09 -8.92 -1.15
C ASP A 96 0.25 -8.33 -2.28
N ARG A 97 0.37 -8.85 -3.51
CA ARG A 97 -0.10 -8.16 -4.74
C ARG A 97 -1.23 -8.84 -5.50
N SER A 98 -1.69 -10.03 -5.11
CA SER A 98 -2.80 -10.72 -5.80
C SER A 98 -3.78 -11.39 -4.84
N GLY A 99 -5.06 -11.04 -4.95
CA GLY A 99 -6.15 -11.62 -4.16
C GLY A 99 -6.31 -13.14 -4.32
N ASP A 100 -6.01 -13.67 -5.51
CA ASP A 100 -6.12 -15.11 -5.83
C ASP A 100 -5.15 -15.96 -5.00
N VAL A 101 -3.93 -15.46 -4.79
CA VAL A 101 -2.90 -16.16 -4.01
C VAL A 101 -3.27 -16.20 -2.54
N ARG A 102 -3.75 -15.08 -2.00
CA ARG A 102 -4.24 -15.00 -0.61
C ARG A 102 -5.43 -15.94 -0.38
N GLY A 103 -6.40 -15.94 -1.31
CA GLY A 103 -7.53 -16.86 -1.28
C GLY A 103 -7.09 -18.33 -1.31
N GLY A 104 -6.11 -18.66 -2.15
CA GLY A 104 -5.49 -19.98 -2.22
C GLY A 104 -4.81 -20.39 -0.91
N TRP A 105 -4.03 -19.50 -0.29
CA TRP A 105 -3.39 -19.76 1.02
C TRP A 105 -4.42 -20.02 2.12
N SER A 106 -5.43 -19.17 2.26
CA SER A 106 -6.47 -19.36 3.26
C SER A 106 -7.24 -20.68 3.06
N TYR A 107 -7.48 -21.09 1.79
CA TYR A 107 -8.10 -22.37 1.49
C TYR A 107 -7.18 -23.56 1.81
N CYS A 108 -5.89 -23.50 1.46
CA CYS A 108 -4.91 -24.53 1.81
C CYS A 108 -4.76 -24.70 3.33
N LEU A 109 -4.73 -23.59 4.09
CA LEU A 109 -4.66 -23.64 5.55
C LEU A 109 -5.87 -24.33 6.16
N ARG A 110 -7.08 -24.10 5.63
CA ARG A 110 -8.29 -24.80 6.05
C ARG A 110 -8.21 -26.30 5.76
N LEU A 111 -7.75 -26.68 4.57
CA LEU A 111 -7.54 -28.09 4.24
C LEU A 111 -6.52 -28.77 5.17
N ILE A 112 -5.42 -28.07 5.52
CA ILE A 112 -4.43 -28.60 6.47
C ILE A 112 -5.06 -28.78 7.86
N ALA A 113 -5.89 -27.84 8.31
CA ALA A 113 -6.60 -27.95 9.58
C ALA A 113 -7.60 -29.12 9.58
N GLU A 114 -8.27 -29.38 8.46
CA GLU A 114 -9.19 -30.53 8.31
C GLU A 114 -8.47 -31.88 8.28
N GLU A 115 -7.38 -31.99 7.51
CA GLU A 115 -6.63 -33.23 7.31
C GLU A 115 -5.67 -33.56 8.47
N ASN A 116 -5.15 -32.53 9.15
CA ASN A 116 -4.21 -32.69 10.26
C ASN A 116 -4.46 -31.69 11.40
N PRO A 117 -5.60 -31.83 12.11
CA PRO A 117 -6.04 -30.86 13.12
C PRO A 117 -5.10 -30.76 14.32
N VAL A 118 -4.41 -31.86 14.68
CA VAL A 118 -3.47 -31.90 15.80
C VAL A 118 -2.23 -31.07 15.49
N GLU A 119 -1.64 -31.24 14.31
CA GLU A 119 -0.47 -30.46 13.91
C GLU A 119 -0.84 -28.99 13.68
N PHE A 120 -2.01 -28.72 13.08
CA PHE A 120 -2.51 -27.34 12.93
C PHE A 120 -2.64 -26.64 14.29
N THR A 121 -3.32 -27.27 15.25
CA THR A 121 -3.49 -26.75 16.62
C THR A 121 -2.15 -26.45 17.27
N LYS A 122 -1.19 -27.38 17.15
CA LYS A 122 0.16 -27.21 17.68
C LYS A 122 0.88 -26.02 17.05
N GLN A 123 0.76 -25.81 15.74
CA GLN A 123 1.40 -24.68 15.05
C GLN A 123 0.73 -23.35 15.40
N VAL A 124 -0.59 -23.31 15.56
CA VAL A 124 -1.31 -22.12 16.04
C VAL A 124 -0.80 -21.72 17.43
N TYR A 125 -0.78 -22.64 18.39
CA TYR A 125 -0.31 -22.33 19.76
C TYR A 125 1.20 -22.11 19.85
N ARG A 126 2.00 -22.64 18.91
CA ARG A 126 3.42 -22.26 18.81
C ARG A 126 3.58 -20.81 18.37
N THR A 127 2.71 -20.34 17.48
CA THR A 127 2.75 -18.97 16.92
C THR A 127 2.09 -17.95 17.85
N LEU A 128 1.05 -18.37 18.57
CA LEU A 128 0.24 -17.56 19.48
C LEU A 128 0.17 -18.26 20.85
N PRO A 129 1.25 -18.27 21.65
CA PRO A 129 1.29 -19.03 22.91
C PRO A 129 0.26 -18.56 23.95
N HIS A 130 -0.09 -17.27 23.93
CA HIS A 130 -1.11 -16.67 24.81
C HIS A 130 -2.53 -17.17 24.53
N TRP A 131 -2.77 -17.90 23.42
CA TRP A 131 -4.07 -18.49 23.12
C TRP A 131 -4.37 -19.74 23.93
N ILE A 132 -3.36 -20.40 24.48
CA ILE A 132 -3.52 -21.68 25.19
C ILE A 132 -4.50 -21.49 26.36
N GLY A 133 -5.66 -22.15 26.28
CA GLY A 133 -6.71 -22.08 27.29
C GLY A 133 -7.65 -20.87 27.18
N LYS A 134 -7.42 -19.94 26.24
CA LYS A 134 -8.26 -18.75 25.99
C LYS A 134 -9.08 -18.86 24.70
N PHE A 135 -8.47 -19.32 23.61
CA PHE A 135 -9.09 -19.44 22.29
C PHE A 135 -8.89 -20.84 21.71
N GLN A 136 -9.77 -21.27 20.82
CA GLN A 136 -9.60 -22.52 20.07
C GLN A 136 -8.71 -22.26 18.85
N ALA A 137 -8.01 -23.28 18.36
CA ALA A 137 -7.13 -23.11 17.19
C ALA A 137 -7.91 -22.72 15.92
N GLU A 138 -9.16 -23.14 15.80
CA GLU A 138 -10.04 -22.81 14.68
C GLU A 138 -10.41 -21.32 14.65
N ASP A 139 -10.35 -20.63 15.80
CA ASP A 139 -10.57 -19.18 15.87
C ASP A 139 -9.52 -18.43 15.05
N PHE A 140 -8.36 -19.03 14.74
CA PHE A 140 -7.32 -18.47 13.87
C PHE A 140 -7.87 -17.99 12.52
N PHE A 141 -8.86 -18.69 11.97
CA PHE A 141 -9.49 -18.33 10.71
C PHE A 141 -10.38 -17.07 10.78
N SER A 142 -10.69 -16.58 11.99
CA SER A 142 -11.46 -15.35 12.21
C SER A 142 -10.59 -14.10 12.36
N LEU A 143 -9.25 -14.25 12.35
CA LEU A 143 -8.31 -13.12 12.37
C LEU A 143 -8.26 -12.33 11.05
N GLN A 144 -8.82 -12.88 9.98
CA GLN A 144 -8.78 -12.27 8.65
C GLN A 144 -10.12 -11.63 8.29
N PHE A 145 -10.08 -10.37 7.87
CA PHE A 145 -11.20 -9.70 7.21
C PHE A 145 -11.06 -9.82 5.69
N ASN A 146 -12.18 -9.89 4.96
CA ASN A 146 -12.10 -9.73 3.51
C ASN A 146 -11.62 -8.32 3.17
N HIS A 147 -10.92 -8.17 2.05
CA HIS A 147 -10.28 -6.89 1.73
C HIS A 147 -11.28 -5.73 1.59
N TRP A 148 -12.45 -6.02 1.03
CA TRP A 148 -13.52 -5.05 0.77
C TRP A 148 -14.51 -4.86 1.93
N ASP A 149 -14.37 -5.59 3.04
CA ASP A 149 -15.31 -5.47 4.16
C ASP A 149 -15.02 -4.20 4.97
N ILE A 150 -16.08 -3.53 5.40
CA ILE A 150 -16.01 -2.52 6.45
C ILE A 150 -16.44 -3.24 7.74
N PRO A 151 -15.50 -3.74 8.56
CA PRO A 151 -15.83 -4.55 9.72
C PRO A 151 -16.62 -3.76 10.77
N SER A 152 -17.42 -4.46 11.56
CA SER A 152 -18.05 -3.84 12.74
C SER A 152 -17.00 -3.57 13.82
N ARG A 153 -17.30 -2.63 14.71
CA ARG A 153 -16.46 -2.35 15.88
C ARG A 153 -16.22 -3.61 16.71
N ASP A 154 -17.26 -4.39 16.97
CA ASP A 154 -17.16 -5.63 17.76
C ASP A 154 -16.24 -6.67 17.10
N ALA A 155 -16.28 -6.78 15.76
CA ALA A 155 -15.42 -7.71 15.04
C ALA A 155 -13.95 -7.31 15.13
N VAL A 156 -13.65 -6.01 15.02
CA VAL A 156 -12.30 -5.48 15.22
C VAL A 156 -11.86 -5.64 16.68
N SER A 157 -12.72 -5.33 17.66
CA SER A 157 -12.44 -5.54 19.09
C SER A 157 -12.09 -6.99 19.39
N LYS A 158 -12.83 -7.96 18.82
CA LYS A 158 -12.52 -9.39 18.98
C LYS A 158 -11.15 -9.72 18.37
N ALA A 159 -10.83 -9.22 17.18
CA ALA A 159 -9.53 -9.46 16.55
C ALA A 159 -8.37 -8.88 17.38
N LEU A 160 -8.55 -7.67 17.94
CA LEU A 160 -7.57 -7.05 18.82
C LEU A 160 -7.36 -7.88 20.10
N GLU A 161 -8.43 -8.37 20.72
CA GLU A 161 -8.35 -9.26 21.90
C GLU A 161 -7.58 -10.56 21.59
N MET A 162 -7.79 -11.12 20.40
CA MET A 162 -7.12 -12.32 19.94
C MET A 162 -5.64 -12.07 19.66
N PHE A 163 -5.26 -10.88 19.18
CA PHE A 163 -3.87 -10.47 19.05
C PHE A 163 -3.26 -9.90 20.34
N ASP A 164 -3.99 -9.87 21.45
CA ASP A 164 -3.59 -9.24 22.72
C ASP A 164 -3.14 -7.77 22.54
N ILE A 165 -3.77 -7.07 21.61
CA ILE A 165 -3.54 -5.65 21.35
C ILE A 165 -4.52 -4.85 22.22
N GLY A 166 -3.99 -4.05 23.13
CA GLY A 166 -4.79 -3.25 24.06
C GLY A 166 -5.58 -2.11 23.41
N ASP A 167 -6.54 -1.55 24.14
CA ASP A 167 -7.49 -0.53 23.67
C ASP A 167 -6.86 0.81 23.24
N PHE A 168 -5.57 1.02 23.47
CA PHE A 168 -4.88 2.26 23.07
C PHE A 168 -4.96 2.49 21.55
N VAL A 169 -5.03 1.41 20.75
CA VAL A 169 -5.11 1.51 19.28
C VAL A 169 -6.34 2.26 18.78
N TRP A 170 -7.42 2.30 19.56
CA TRP A 170 -8.63 3.04 19.21
C TRP A 170 -8.43 4.55 19.21
N LYS A 171 -7.40 5.05 19.91
CA LYS A 171 -7.10 6.49 20.00
C LYS A 171 -6.17 6.97 18.91
N LEU A 172 -5.41 6.06 18.30
CA LEU A 172 -4.35 6.41 17.37
C LEU A 172 -4.87 7.01 16.04
N PRO A 173 -5.97 6.53 15.41
CA PRO A 173 -6.56 7.18 14.24
C PRO A 173 -6.99 8.65 14.48
N ASP A 174 -7.38 8.99 15.70
CA ASP A 174 -7.82 10.34 16.07
C ASP A 174 -6.68 11.21 16.62
N MET A 175 -5.44 10.70 16.59
CA MET A 175 -4.28 11.40 17.12
C MET A 175 -3.92 12.59 16.22
N TRP A 176 -3.83 13.76 16.84
CA TRP A 176 -3.27 14.94 16.20
C TRP A 176 -1.75 14.95 16.37
N SER A 177 -1.05 15.24 15.28
CA SER A 177 0.40 15.46 15.26
C SER A 177 0.68 16.94 15.04
N TYR A 178 1.68 17.46 15.75
CA TYR A 178 2.19 18.81 15.54
C TYR A 178 3.68 18.86 15.84
N GLU A 179 4.42 19.69 15.12
CA GLU A 179 5.85 19.94 15.37
C GLU A 179 6.00 21.28 16.09
N PRO A 180 6.38 21.31 17.37
CA PRO A 180 6.71 22.57 18.00
C PRO A 180 8.12 22.96 17.58
N ARG A 181 8.25 23.66 16.44
CA ARG A 181 9.54 24.21 15.95
C ARG A 181 10.29 24.98 17.06
N SER A 182 9.55 25.65 17.97
CA SER A 182 10.10 26.40 19.10
C SER A 182 10.55 25.57 20.32
N PHE A 183 10.15 24.31 20.46
CA PHE A 183 10.47 23.49 21.64
C PHE A 183 11.89 22.92 21.58
N TYR A 184 12.34 22.49 20.39
CA TYR A 184 13.68 21.90 20.20
C TYR A 184 14.82 22.94 20.09
N GLU A 185 14.50 24.20 19.80
CA GLU A 185 15.47 25.29 19.76
C GLU A 185 15.91 25.76 21.15
N LEU A 186 15.08 25.54 22.19
CA LEU A 186 15.31 26.05 23.55
C LEU A 186 15.79 24.98 24.54
N GLU A 187 15.39 23.72 24.39
CA GLU A 187 15.89 22.61 25.20
C GLU A 187 16.85 21.74 24.38
N GLY A 188 18.14 22.09 24.40
CA GLY A 188 19.16 21.59 23.50
C GLY A 188 19.04 20.10 23.12
N ARG A 189 18.63 19.82 21.88
CA ARG A 189 18.79 18.59 21.06
C ARG A 189 18.63 17.21 21.73
N VAL A 190 18.08 17.10 22.93
CA VAL A 190 17.80 15.81 23.56
C VAL A 190 16.30 15.76 23.76
N SER A 191 15.59 15.20 22.77
CA SER A 191 14.21 14.77 22.94
C SER A 191 14.17 13.91 24.22
N PRO A 192 13.50 14.34 25.30
CA PRO A 192 13.46 13.54 26.51
C PRO A 192 12.58 12.32 26.21
N ARG A 193 13.23 11.17 25.97
CA ARG A 193 12.65 9.87 25.59
C ARG A 193 11.51 9.33 26.49
N TYR A 194 11.04 10.07 27.49
CA TYR A 194 10.07 9.62 28.49
C TYR A 194 9.13 10.71 29.01
N LEU A 195 9.14 11.90 28.42
CA LEU A 195 8.19 12.96 28.76
C LEU A 195 7.17 13.05 27.63
N PHE A 196 6.08 12.30 27.77
CA PHE A 196 4.80 12.61 27.16
C PHE A 196 4.02 13.49 28.13
N PRO A 197 4.36 14.79 28.33
CA PRO A 197 3.55 15.61 29.18
C PRO A 197 2.20 15.79 28.48
N ASP A 198 1.14 15.82 29.28
CA ASP A 198 -0.22 16.22 28.89
C ASP A 198 -0.29 17.56 28.11
N ALA A 199 0.84 18.27 27.94
CA ALA A 199 1.03 19.43 27.08
C ALA A 199 1.01 19.12 25.58
N TYR A 200 1.32 17.89 25.14
CA TYR A 200 1.16 17.48 23.74
C TYR A 200 -0.30 17.16 23.38
N MET A 201 -1.09 16.72 24.35
CA MET A 201 -2.52 16.45 24.13
C MET A 201 -3.38 17.71 24.29
N ASP A 202 -2.82 18.78 24.86
CA ASP A 202 -3.51 20.03 25.15
C ASP A 202 -2.71 21.25 24.66
N PRO A 203 -2.97 21.73 23.41
CA PRO A 203 -2.35 22.93 22.86
C PRO A 203 -2.42 24.16 23.76
N LEU A 204 -3.38 24.26 24.70
CA LEU A 204 -3.44 25.36 25.66
C LEU A 204 -2.19 25.48 26.53
N LYS A 205 -1.54 24.36 26.86
CA LYS A 205 -0.30 24.34 27.67
C LYS A 205 0.91 24.86 26.89
N LEU A 206 0.83 24.84 25.56
CA LEU A 206 1.85 25.41 24.68
C LEU A 206 1.62 26.92 24.52
N GLY A 207 0.36 27.35 24.52
CA GLY A 207 -0.03 28.75 24.32
C GLY A 207 0.44 29.25 22.96
N LYS A 208 1.01 30.46 22.90
CA LYS A 208 1.55 31.09 21.68
C LYS A 208 2.72 30.33 21.02
N ARG A 209 3.13 29.17 21.54
CA ARG A 209 4.15 28.28 20.97
C ARG A 209 3.56 27.21 20.05
N PHE A 210 2.24 27.11 19.98
CA PHE A 210 1.53 26.23 19.07
C PHE A 210 1.18 27.00 17.79
N ASP A 211 1.63 26.49 16.64
CA ASP A 211 1.31 27.09 15.34
C ASP A 211 0.12 26.38 14.70
N ALA A 212 0.26 25.08 14.43
CA ALA A 212 -0.77 24.25 13.84
C ALA A 212 -0.57 22.77 14.14
N ARG A 213 -1.61 21.96 13.87
CA ARG A 213 -1.59 20.50 13.94
C ARG A 213 -2.27 19.88 12.73
N ALA A 214 -1.87 18.66 12.40
CA ALA A 214 -2.47 17.86 11.34
C ALA A 214 -2.83 16.46 11.85
N ARG A 215 -3.85 15.85 11.26
CA ARG A 215 -4.15 14.41 11.43
C ARG A 215 -4.56 13.81 10.11
N GLU A 216 -4.17 12.56 9.85
CA GLU A 216 -4.57 11.88 8.64
C GLU A 216 -6.06 11.51 8.66
N ARG A 217 -6.72 11.64 7.52
CA ARG A 217 -8.05 11.11 7.27
C ARG A 217 -7.96 9.68 6.76
N ILE A 218 -8.45 8.75 7.57
CA ILE A 218 -8.50 7.33 7.21
C ILE A 218 -9.86 7.03 6.58
N GLY A 219 -9.85 6.66 5.30
CA GLY A 219 -11.06 6.41 4.51
C GLY A 219 -11.26 4.94 4.12
N PHE A 220 -12.52 4.56 3.93
CA PHE A 220 -12.89 3.34 3.22
C PHE A 220 -13.15 3.65 1.75
N SER A 221 -12.80 2.72 0.86
CA SER A 221 -12.99 2.90 -0.57
C SER A 221 -14.48 3.02 -0.94
N ALA A 222 -14.78 3.73 -2.03
CA ALA A 222 -16.15 3.88 -2.53
C ALA A 222 -16.78 2.51 -2.83
N THR A 223 -15.97 1.55 -3.28
CA THR A 223 -16.38 0.17 -3.51
C THR A 223 -16.77 -0.55 -2.22
N ALA A 224 -15.98 -0.44 -1.15
CA ALA A 224 -16.31 -1.04 0.15
C ALA A 224 -17.60 -0.45 0.74
N ALA A 225 -17.78 0.87 0.63
CA ALA A 225 -19.01 1.54 1.03
C ALA A 225 -20.22 1.06 0.22
N ALA A 226 -20.08 0.89 -1.11
CA ALA A 226 -21.13 0.35 -1.96
C ALA A 226 -21.49 -1.09 -1.60
N ILE A 227 -20.51 -1.95 -1.33
CA ILE A 227 -20.75 -3.34 -0.89
C ILE A 227 -21.55 -3.38 0.41
N ARG A 228 -21.19 -2.55 1.40
CA ARG A 228 -21.92 -2.43 2.66
C ARG A 228 -23.35 -1.95 2.43
N PHE A 229 -23.52 -0.90 1.62
CA PHE A 229 -24.84 -0.36 1.27
C PHE A 229 -25.73 -1.42 0.61
N LEU A 230 -25.24 -2.10 -0.44
CA LEU A 230 -25.98 -3.16 -1.12
C LEU A 230 -26.34 -4.32 -0.19
N GLY A 231 -25.43 -4.69 0.73
CA GLY A 231 -25.65 -5.72 1.73
C GLY A 231 -26.75 -5.37 2.75
N GLN A 232 -26.98 -4.08 3.01
CA GLN A 232 -28.05 -3.60 3.90
C GLN A 232 -29.42 -3.53 3.21
N LEU A 233 -29.46 -3.53 1.87
CA LEU A 233 -30.72 -3.48 1.14
C LEU A 233 -31.40 -4.85 1.09
N PRO A 234 -32.74 -4.91 1.26
CA PRO A 234 -33.52 -6.10 0.95
C PRO A 234 -33.32 -6.56 -0.50
N PRO A 235 -33.38 -7.88 -0.80
CA PRO A 235 -33.11 -8.42 -2.13
C PRO A 235 -33.95 -7.76 -3.25
N HIS A 236 -35.22 -7.45 -2.97
CA HIS A 236 -36.10 -6.83 -3.97
C HIS A 236 -35.64 -5.42 -4.38
N GLN A 237 -35.08 -4.62 -3.45
CA GLN A 237 -34.55 -3.28 -3.77
C GLN A 237 -33.21 -3.39 -4.48
N ARG A 238 -32.34 -4.27 -3.98
CA ARG A 238 -31.03 -4.55 -4.59
C ARG A 238 -31.15 -4.96 -6.06
N ASN A 239 -32.15 -5.77 -6.38
CA ASN A 239 -32.46 -6.22 -7.74
C ASN A 239 -33.12 -5.14 -8.63
N GLN A 240 -33.41 -3.94 -8.12
CA GLN A 240 -33.85 -2.79 -8.92
C GLN A 240 -32.71 -1.83 -9.29
N ILE A 241 -31.55 -1.94 -8.64
CA ILE A 241 -30.39 -1.12 -8.97
C ILE A 241 -29.85 -1.55 -10.33
N ARG A 242 -29.61 -0.57 -11.22
CA ARG A 242 -29.14 -0.84 -12.59
C ARG A 242 -27.74 -0.31 -12.85
N LYS A 243 -27.35 0.78 -12.19
CA LYS A 243 -26.05 1.42 -12.40
C LYS A 243 -25.46 1.88 -11.08
N LEU A 244 -24.18 1.58 -10.87
CA LEU A 244 -23.34 2.17 -9.85
C LEU A 244 -22.15 2.84 -10.54
N VAL A 245 -21.84 4.07 -10.12
CA VAL A 245 -20.61 4.76 -10.51
C VAL A 245 -19.82 5.00 -9.23
N LEU A 246 -18.65 4.39 -9.15
CA LEU A 246 -17.81 4.40 -7.95
C LEU A 246 -16.58 5.26 -8.25
N TYR A 247 -16.40 6.33 -7.47
CA TYR A 247 -15.27 7.25 -7.59
C TYR A 247 -14.27 6.98 -6.46
N GLU A 248 -13.19 6.29 -6.78
CA GLU A 248 -12.04 6.07 -5.91
C GLU A 248 -11.09 7.28 -6.07
N ASN A 249 -11.44 8.39 -5.41
CA ASN A 249 -10.70 9.65 -5.53
C ASN A 249 -9.52 9.76 -4.58
N LEU A 250 -9.59 9.05 -3.45
CA LEU A 250 -8.57 9.06 -2.40
C LEU A 250 -8.09 7.64 -2.13
N GLU A 251 -6.90 7.53 -1.59
CA GLU A 251 -6.39 6.28 -1.04
C GLU A 251 -7.29 5.83 0.13
N SER A 252 -7.45 4.52 0.28
CA SER A 252 -8.32 3.94 1.31
C SER A 252 -7.66 2.74 1.95
N VAL A 253 -8.05 2.43 3.17
CA VAL A 253 -7.47 1.33 3.96
C VAL A 253 -7.43 -0.01 3.22
N ASN A 254 -6.47 -0.84 3.63
CA ASN A 254 -6.27 -2.19 3.13
C ASN A 254 -5.71 -2.22 1.69
N VAL A 255 -6.31 -3.00 0.77
CA VAL A 255 -5.83 -3.18 -0.61
C VAL A 255 -6.95 -2.77 -1.55
N PRO A 256 -7.12 -1.47 -1.83
CA PRO A 256 -8.28 -0.96 -2.57
C PRO A 256 -8.44 -1.58 -3.96
N SER A 257 -7.35 -1.92 -4.65
CA SER A 257 -7.40 -2.51 -5.99
C SER A 257 -8.31 -3.75 -6.07
N VAL A 258 -8.25 -4.64 -5.07
CA VAL A 258 -9.04 -5.89 -5.03
C VAL A 258 -10.48 -5.70 -4.57
N HIS A 259 -10.89 -4.51 -4.11
CA HIS A 259 -12.20 -4.35 -3.48
C HIS A 259 -13.38 -4.69 -4.40
N ALA A 260 -13.21 -4.53 -5.71
CA ALA A 260 -14.23 -4.84 -6.70
C ALA A 260 -14.60 -6.34 -6.74
N LEU A 261 -13.74 -7.24 -6.27
CA LEU A 261 -14.07 -8.67 -6.15
C LEU A 261 -15.25 -8.91 -5.18
N GLY A 262 -15.43 -8.06 -4.17
CA GLY A 262 -16.58 -8.12 -3.27
C GLY A 262 -17.92 -7.82 -3.94
N LEU A 263 -17.92 -7.25 -5.15
CA LEU A 263 -19.13 -6.99 -5.93
C LEU A 263 -19.62 -8.22 -6.71
N VAL A 264 -18.80 -9.25 -6.92
CA VAL A 264 -19.11 -10.42 -7.77
C VAL A 264 -20.46 -11.04 -7.42
N ARG A 265 -20.76 -11.22 -6.13
CA ARG A 265 -22.04 -11.78 -5.66
C ARG A 265 -23.25 -10.96 -6.12
N PHE A 266 -23.13 -9.64 -6.23
CA PHE A 266 -24.24 -8.77 -6.59
C PHE A 266 -24.55 -8.80 -8.09
N PHE A 267 -23.55 -9.10 -8.93
CA PHE A 267 -23.78 -9.38 -10.35
C PHE A 267 -24.52 -10.70 -10.55
N THR A 268 -24.21 -11.72 -9.74
CA THR A 268 -24.93 -13.00 -9.77
C THR A 268 -26.40 -12.85 -9.34
N GLU A 269 -26.66 -12.05 -8.31
CA GLU A 269 -28.02 -11.79 -7.81
C GLU A 269 -28.84 -10.90 -8.76
N ASN A 270 -28.19 -9.93 -9.42
CA ASN A 270 -28.81 -8.95 -10.30
C ASN A 270 -28.03 -8.84 -11.62
N PRO A 271 -28.39 -9.65 -12.63
CA PRO A 271 -27.72 -9.65 -13.94
C PRO A 271 -27.86 -8.34 -14.73
N LEU A 272 -28.71 -7.41 -14.30
CA LEU A 272 -28.89 -6.09 -14.92
C LEU A 272 -28.09 -4.99 -14.22
N LEU A 273 -27.28 -5.34 -13.22
CA LEU A 273 -26.38 -4.40 -12.55
C LEU A 273 -25.17 -4.10 -13.43
N SER A 274 -24.95 -2.82 -13.72
CA SER A 274 -23.74 -2.31 -14.33
C SER A 274 -22.96 -1.48 -13.31
N VAL A 275 -21.64 -1.69 -13.22
CA VAL A 275 -20.74 -0.95 -12.33
C VAL A 275 -19.63 -0.32 -13.15
N GLU A 276 -19.49 0.99 -13.00
CA GLU A 276 -18.38 1.77 -13.53
C GLU A 276 -17.51 2.21 -12.35
N ARG A 277 -16.30 1.68 -12.26
CA ARG A 277 -15.33 2.02 -11.21
C ARG A 277 -14.26 2.92 -11.79
N ARG A 278 -14.17 4.14 -11.27
CA ARG A 278 -13.20 5.16 -11.65
C ARG A 278 -12.17 5.31 -10.54
N ALA A 279 -10.90 5.22 -10.87
CA ALA A 279 -9.81 5.38 -9.90
C ALA A 279 -8.90 6.53 -10.31
N SER A 280 -8.77 7.52 -9.43
CA SER A 280 -7.86 8.64 -9.63
C SER A 280 -6.42 8.17 -9.63
N ILE A 281 -5.67 8.47 -10.69
CA ILE A 281 -4.24 8.13 -10.76
C ILE A 281 -3.46 8.80 -9.63
N PHE A 282 -3.73 10.08 -9.35
CA PHE A 282 -2.96 10.85 -8.39
C PHE A 282 -3.52 10.75 -6.97
N GLY A 283 -4.83 10.90 -6.80
CA GLY A 283 -5.43 10.90 -5.46
C GLY A 283 -5.55 9.49 -4.84
N CYS A 284 -5.64 8.44 -5.66
CA CYS A 284 -5.86 7.07 -5.20
C CYS A 284 -4.69 6.11 -5.52
N ILE A 285 -4.28 5.99 -6.80
CA ILE A 285 -3.33 4.93 -7.21
C ILE A 285 -1.89 5.29 -6.85
N SER A 286 -1.47 6.51 -7.15
CA SER A 286 -0.08 6.98 -7.07
C SER A 286 0.11 7.97 -5.94
N ASN A 287 -0.82 7.99 -4.99
CA ASN A 287 -0.73 8.88 -3.86
C ASN A 287 0.56 8.55 -3.08
N THR A 288 1.47 9.50 -3.05
CA THR A 288 2.71 9.44 -2.27
C THR A 288 2.52 10.35 -1.08
N LYS A 289 1.75 9.87 -0.09
CA LYS A 289 1.68 10.56 1.19
C LYS A 289 3.07 10.61 1.82
N PRO A 290 3.50 11.74 2.39
CA PRO A 290 4.69 11.75 3.22
C PRO A 290 4.54 10.71 4.34
N ALA A 291 5.62 9.97 4.64
CA ALA A 291 5.61 8.89 5.62
C ALA A 291 5.36 9.36 7.06
N GLU A 292 5.52 10.66 7.31
CA GLU A 292 5.39 11.29 8.63
C GLU A 292 4.54 12.56 8.51
N VAL A 293 3.59 12.73 9.44
CA VAL A 293 2.66 13.88 9.46
C VAL A 293 3.39 15.21 9.67
N GLY A 294 4.60 15.20 10.28
CA GLY A 294 5.44 16.39 10.41
C GLY A 294 5.76 17.08 9.09
N PHE A 295 6.20 16.31 8.09
CA PHE A 295 6.50 16.85 6.75
C PHE A 295 5.27 17.44 6.07
N VAL A 296 4.09 16.82 6.28
CA VAL A 296 2.83 17.34 5.75
C VAL A 296 2.49 18.70 6.35
N LEU A 297 2.74 18.87 7.65
CA LEU A 297 2.48 20.13 8.35
C LEU A 297 3.44 21.23 7.90
N GLU A 298 4.73 20.92 7.77
CA GLU A 298 5.72 21.84 7.21
C GLU A 298 5.32 22.29 5.81
N GLU A 299 5.01 21.34 4.93
CA GLU A 299 4.58 21.61 3.57
C GLU A 299 3.29 22.44 3.53
N TRP A 300 2.30 22.12 4.38
CA TRP A 300 1.05 22.89 4.44
C TRP A 300 1.22 24.31 4.98
N MET A 301 2.17 24.53 5.90
CA MET A 301 2.47 25.86 6.45
C MET A 301 3.32 26.71 5.50
N GLU A 302 4.02 26.10 4.54
CA GLU A 302 4.73 26.81 3.49
C GLU A 302 3.74 27.39 2.47
N ALA A 303 3.90 28.67 2.14
CA ALA A 303 2.99 29.36 1.22
C ALA A 303 3.25 29.01 -0.26
N ASP A 304 4.43 28.46 -0.56
CA ASP A 304 4.88 28.20 -1.91
C ASP A 304 4.48 26.79 -2.37
N ARG A 305 3.52 26.75 -3.29
CA ARG A 305 3.08 25.52 -3.96
C ARG A 305 4.06 25.12 -5.05
N ASP A 306 5.32 24.94 -4.68
CA ASP A 306 6.35 24.59 -5.64
C ASP A 306 6.11 23.18 -6.22
N PRO A 307 6.50 22.95 -7.48
CA PRO A 307 6.38 21.65 -8.10
C PRO A 307 7.13 20.58 -7.30
N GLN A 308 6.46 19.48 -6.95
CA GLN A 308 7.06 18.41 -6.15
C GLN A 308 7.66 17.31 -7.01
N GLN A 309 8.83 16.81 -6.61
CA GLN A 309 9.49 15.73 -7.33
C GLN A 309 8.74 14.41 -7.12
N PHE A 310 8.26 13.82 -8.21
CA PHE A 310 7.60 12.52 -8.23
C PHE A 310 8.54 11.44 -8.71
N TYR A 311 8.85 10.50 -7.82
CA TYR A 311 9.71 9.35 -8.09
C TYR A 311 8.90 8.17 -8.63
N ASN A 312 9.20 7.75 -9.86
CA ASN A 312 8.38 6.79 -10.61
C ASN A 312 8.57 5.31 -10.22
N ALA A 313 9.56 4.97 -9.37
CA ALA A 313 9.93 3.57 -9.10
C ALA A 313 8.76 2.68 -8.66
N ASN A 314 7.74 3.26 -8.03
CA ASN A 314 6.55 2.55 -7.55
C ASN A 314 5.30 2.74 -8.41
N PHE A 315 5.32 3.63 -9.41
CA PHE A 315 4.14 3.98 -10.21
C PHE A 315 3.62 2.80 -11.04
N ALA A 316 4.49 2.22 -11.89
CA ALA A 316 4.10 1.11 -12.76
C ALA A 316 3.64 -0.13 -11.98
N PRO A 317 4.30 -0.55 -10.87
CA PRO A 317 3.78 -1.60 -10.00
C PRO A 317 2.39 -1.30 -9.42
N LYS A 318 2.14 -0.08 -8.93
CA LYS A 318 0.81 0.28 -8.40
C LYS A 318 -0.26 0.22 -9.51
N VAL A 319 0.01 0.78 -10.68
CA VAL A 319 -0.90 0.70 -11.85
C VAL A 319 -1.16 -0.75 -12.24
N CYS A 320 -0.11 -1.59 -12.29
CA CYS A 320 -0.23 -3.02 -12.59
C CYS A 320 -1.25 -3.70 -11.67
N THR A 321 -1.13 -3.53 -10.35
CA THR A 321 -2.03 -4.15 -9.38
C THR A 321 -3.49 -3.77 -9.66
N TRP A 322 -3.78 -2.50 -9.90
CA TRP A 322 -5.15 -2.04 -10.20
C TRP A 322 -5.72 -2.62 -11.50
N LEU A 323 -4.92 -2.68 -12.57
CA LEU A 323 -5.37 -3.23 -13.85
C LEU A 323 -5.59 -4.75 -13.79
N VAL A 324 -4.67 -5.48 -13.17
CA VAL A 324 -4.77 -6.93 -13.03
C VAL A 324 -5.95 -7.31 -12.13
N ASP A 325 -6.15 -6.61 -11.02
CA ASP A 325 -7.29 -6.87 -10.12
C ASP A 325 -8.64 -6.50 -10.76
N ALA A 326 -8.69 -5.47 -11.60
CA ALA A 326 -9.88 -5.15 -12.38
C ALA A 326 -10.23 -6.26 -13.39
N LEU A 327 -9.23 -6.86 -14.05
CA LEU A 327 -9.44 -8.02 -14.93
C LEU A 327 -9.89 -9.27 -14.15
N ALA A 328 -9.39 -9.45 -12.92
CA ALA A 328 -9.78 -10.55 -12.06
C ALA A 328 -11.29 -10.57 -11.74
N VAL A 329 -11.95 -9.42 -11.68
CA VAL A 329 -13.41 -9.33 -11.51
C VAL A 329 -14.17 -10.02 -12.65
N VAL A 330 -13.73 -9.82 -13.89
CA VAL A 330 -14.33 -10.47 -15.07
C VAL A 330 -14.04 -11.97 -15.07
N LEU A 331 -12.79 -12.35 -14.72
CA LEU A 331 -12.40 -13.76 -14.58
C LEU A 331 -13.20 -14.50 -13.49
N ALA A 332 -13.70 -13.77 -12.48
CA ALA A 332 -14.58 -14.30 -11.44
C ALA A 332 -16.04 -14.53 -11.91
N GLY A 333 -16.34 -14.35 -13.21
CA GLY A 333 -17.63 -14.66 -13.82
C GLY A 333 -18.57 -13.47 -13.98
N VAL A 334 -18.07 -12.23 -13.82
CA VAL A 334 -18.84 -11.02 -14.11
C VAL A 334 -18.86 -10.78 -15.63
N PRO A 335 -20.04 -10.58 -16.26
CA PRO A 335 -20.12 -10.26 -17.68
C PRO A 335 -19.35 -8.98 -18.02
N ALA A 336 -18.58 -8.97 -19.12
CA ALA A 336 -17.71 -7.86 -19.48
C ALA A 336 -18.47 -6.54 -19.75
N GLU A 337 -19.74 -6.61 -20.13
CA GLU A 337 -20.64 -5.48 -20.31
C GLU A 337 -21.18 -4.90 -18.99
N SER A 338 -21.08 -5.66 -17.90
CA SER A 338 -21.62 -5.28 -16.59
C SER A 338 -20.57 -4.59 -15.71
N PHE A 339 -19.29 -4.62 -16.08
CA PHE A 339 -18.23 -3.98 -15.31
C PHE A 339 -17.27 -3.21 -16.21
N SER A 340 -16.93 -1.98 -15.82
CA SER A 340 -15.88 -1.20 -16.46
C SER A 340 -14.99 -0.55 -15.41
N PHE A 341 -13.68 -0.62 -15.63
CA PHE A 341 -12.68 0.05 -14.81
C PHE A 341 -12.04 1.19 -15.60
N VAL A 342 -12.00 2.39 -15.02
CA VAL A 342 -11.50 3.60 -15.65
C VAL A 342 -10.37 4.19 -14.82
N LEU A 343 -9.19 4.34 -15.42
CA LEU A 343 -8.12 5.19 -14.88
C LEU A 343 -8.44 6.65 -15.17
N GLU A 344 -8.54 7.47 -14.12
CA GLU A 344 -8.95 8.87 -14.21
C GLU A 344 -7.77 9.79 -13.91
N SER A 345 -7.42 10.64 -14.88
CA SER A 345 -6.37 11.65 -14.77
C SER A 345 -6.90 13.00 -14.29
N GLY A 346 -8.22 13.22 -14.40
CA GLY A 346 -8.83 14.51 -14.11
C GLY A 346 -8.31 15.59 -15.08
N PRO A 347 -7.94 16.79 -14.60
CA PRO A 347 -7.44 17.85 -15.48
C PRO A 347 -5.99 17.62 -15.96
N TYR A 348 -5.30 16.56 -15.49
CA TYR A 348 -3.88 16.33 -15.70
C TYR A 348 -3.58 15.27 -16.77
N GLY A 349 -4.42 15.17 -17.80
CA GLY A 349 -4.33 14.14 -18.84
C GLY A 349 -2.98 14.08 -19.57
N ASP A 350 -2.39 15.23 -19.90
CA ASP A 350 -1.08 15.30 -20.56
C ASP A 350 0.05 14.78 -19.67
N LEU A 351 0.02 15.10 -18.37
CA LEU A 351 0.97 14.59 -17.38
C LEU A 351 0.82 13.07 -17.20
N CYS A 352 -0.42 12.57 -17.13
CA CYS A 352 -0.68 11.13 -17.07
C CYS A 352 -0.17 10.42 -18.34
N ALA A 353 -0.36 11.00 -19.52
CA ALA A 353 0.15 10.43 -20.76
C ALA A 353 1.70 10.34 -20.76
N ASP A 354 2.38 11.38 -20.29
CA ASP A 354 3.84 11.37 -20.15
C ASP A 354 4.32 10.33 -19.14
N LEU A 355 3.65 10.23 -17.98
CA LEU A 355 3.94 9.22 -16.95
C LEU A 355 3.70 7.80 -17.46
N PHE A 356 2.64 7.55 -18.23
CA PHE A 356 2.41 6.23 -18.83
C PHE A 356 3.48 5.90 -19.86
N GLN A 357 3.84 6.86 -20.71
CA GLN A 357 4.87 6.65 -21.73
C GLN A 357 6.24 6.36 -21.11
N LYS A 358 6.66 7.16 -20.12
CA LYS A 358 8.00 7.07 -19.51
C LYS A 358 8.09 6.08 -18.36
N GLY A 359 6.99 5.86 -17.65
CA GLY A 359 6.96 5.05 -16.45
C GLY A 359 6.39 3.66 -16.65
N VAL A 360 5.38 3.48 -17.51
CA VAL A 360 4.79 2.15 -17.74
C VAL A 360 5.41 1.47 -18.95
N HIS A 361 5.36 2.12 -20.13
CA HIS A 361 5.84 1.50 -21.37
C HIS A 361 7.36 1.27 -21.38
N VAL A 362 8.14 2.21 -20.85
CA VAL A 362 9.60 2.04 -20.71
C VAL A 362 9.91 0.92 -19.73
N SER A 363 9.29 0.86 -18.55
CA SER A 363 9.58 -0.21 -17.57
C SER A 363 9.21 -1.60 -18.11
N LEU A 364 8.10 -1.74 -18.85
CA LEU A 364 7.76 -2.99 -19.54
C LEU A 364 8.81 -3.37 -20.60
N ALA A 365 9.26 -2.39 -21.40
CA ALA A 365 10.28 -2.63 -22.41
C ALA A 365 11.63 -2.97 -21.80
N GLU A 366 12.01 -2.33 -20.70
CA GLU A 366 13.25 -2.56 -19.96
C GLU A 366 13.28 -3.94 -19.33
N SER A 367 12.19 -4.38 -18.69
CA SER A 367 12.07 -5.73 -18.15
C SER A 367 12.34 -6.79 -19.23
N LYS A 368 11.74 -6.64 -20.42
CA LYS A 368 11.97 -7.57 -21.54
C LYS A 368 13.37 -7.43 -22.16
N ALA A 369 13.85 -6.21 -22.33
CA ALA A 369 15.18 -5.94 -22.89
C ALA A 369 16.30 -6.46 -21.99
N TRP A 370 16.13 -6.41 -20.67
CA TRP A 370 17.05 -6.99 -19.70
C TRP A 370 17.24 -8.49 -19.92
N THR A 371 16.13 -9.25 -20.00
CA THR A 371 16.15 -10.69 -20.30
C THR A 371 16.83 -10.98 -21.63
N MET A 372 16.52 -10.19 -22.68
CA MET A 372 17.17 -10.31 -23.98
C MET A 372 18.67 -10.03 -23.92
N CYS A 373 19.12 -9.04 -23.13
CA CYS A 373 20.54 -8.74 -22.93
C CYS A 373 21.28 -9.87 -22.22
N LEU A 374 20.65 -10.50 -21.21
CA LEU A 374 21.20 -11.68 -20.53
C LEU A 374 21.36 -12.85 -21.50
N GLU A 375 20.31 -13.20 -22.24
CA GLU A 375 20.31 -14.30 -23.22
C GLU A 375 21.36 -14.10 -24.32
N ARG A 376 21.49 -12.85 -24.79
CA ARG A 376 22.49 -12.46 -25.81
C ARG A 376 23.90 -12.34 -25.24
N GLY A 377 24.07 -12.48 -23.92
CA GLY A 377 25.37 -12.40 -23.26
C GLY A 377 25.99 -11.01 -23.27
N ILE A 378 25.18 -9.96 -23.41
CA ILE A 378 25.65 -8.56 -23.42
C ILE A 378 26.28 -8.19 -22.07
N PHE A 379 25.83 -8.84 -21.00
CA PHE A 379 26.35 -8.60 -19.66
C PHE A 379 27.51 -9.52 -19.24
N LYS A 380 28.00 -10.43 -20.10
CA LYS A 380 28.98 -11.45 -19.71
C LYS A 380 30.28 -10.91 -19.09
N ASP A 381 30.73 -9.73 -19.52
CA ASP A 381 31.97 -9.12 -19.06
C ASP A 381 31.78 -8.24 -17.81
N LEU A 382 30.53 -7.99 -17.39
CA LEU A 382 30.21 -7.26 -16.16
C LEU A 382 30.26 -8.28 -15.02
N ILE A 383 31.42 -8.44 -14.39
CA ILE A 383 31.73 -9.17 -13.14
C ILE A 383 30.69 -10.26 -12.77
N GLY A 384 31.02 -11.52 -13.09
CA GLY A 384 30.34 -12.74 -12.63
C GLY A 384 28.82 -12.69 -12.73
N GLY A 385 28.22 -13.27 -13.77
CA GLY A 385 26.76 -13.29 -13.95
C GLY A 385 25.92 -13.81 -12.75
N SER A 386 26.56 -14.43 -11.74
CA SER A 386 25.97 -14.71 -10.42
C SER A 386 25.87 -13.48 -9.50
N GLU A 387 26.85 -12.59 -9.44
CA GLU A 387 26.81 -11.35 -8.63
C GLU A 387 25.81 -10.32 -9.18
N MET A 388 25.66 -10.25 -10.50
CA MET A 388 24.63 -9.40 -11.14
C MET A 388 23.20 -9.80 -10.78
N ARG A 389 22.98 -11.09 -10.50
CA ARG A 389 21.71 -11.62 -9.99
C ARG A 389 21.52 -11.34 -8.50
N LYS A 390 22.62 -11.28 -7.75
CA LYS A 390 22.65 -11.20 -6.28
C LYS A 390 22.55 -9.77 -5.73
N SER A 391 22.98 -8.75 -6.47
CA SER A 391 23.36 -7.50 -5.81
C SER A 391 22.23 -6.51 -5.50
N TYR A 392 21.40 -5.99 -6.42
CA TYR A 392 20.47 -4.90 -6.06
C TYR A 392 19.32 -4.73 -7.05
N ASN A 393 18.17 -4.23 -6.54
CA ASN A 393 17.05 -3.58 -7.24
C ASN A 393 17.04 -3.80 -8.76
N LEU A 394 16.91 -5.06 -9.18
CA LEU A 394 16.54 -5.35 -10.56
C LEU A 394 15.27 -4.54 -10.85
N PRO A 395 15.03 -4.06 -12.09
CA PRO A 395 13.67 -3.67 -12.45
C PRO A 395 12.83 -4.83 -11.97
N PRO A 396 11.92 -4.63 -10.99
CA PRO A 396 11.27 -5.74 -10.29
C PRO A 396 10.87 -6.68 -11.39
N ASP A 397 11.32 -7.94 -11.31
CA ASP A 397 10.88 -8.94 -12.27
C ASP A 397 9.38 -8.80 -12.21
N LEU A 398 8.84 -8.14 -13.24
CA LEU A 398 7.43 -8.00 -13.43
C LEU A 398 7.17 -9.41 -13.93
N GLU A 399 7.11 -10.31 -12.96
CA GLU A 399 6.78 -11.69 -13.12
C GLU A 399 5.23 -11.72 -13.30
N THR A 400 4.55 -10.62 -12.89
CA THR A 400 3.28 -10.10 -13.42
C THR A 400 3.38 -9.46 -14.82
N GLY A 401 4.56 -9.34 -15.43
CA GLY A 401 4.84 -8.50 -16.59
C GLY A 401 4.19 -8.97 -17.86
N GLU A 402 3.92 -10.26 -18.00
CA GLU A 402 3.07 -10.76 -19.08
C GLU A 402 1.63 -10.27 -18.89
N ARG A 403 1.04 -10.51 -17.71
CA ARG A 403 -0.32 -10.06 -17.39
C ARG A 403 -0.46 -8.55 -17.41
N PHE A 404 0.56 -7.83 -16.96
CA PHE A 404 0.57 -6.38 -16.95
C PHE A 404 0.68 -5.84 -18.37
N ARG A 405 1.53 -6.44 -19.21
CA ARG A 405 1.63 -6.08 -20.62
C ARG A 405 0.34 -6.39 -21.36
N GLU A 406 -0.27 -7.56 -21.15
CA GLU A 406 -1.58 -7.89 -21.69
C GLU A 406 -2.64 -6.87 -21.23
N ALA A 407 -2.64 -6.48 -19.96
CA ALA A 407 -3.56 -5.47 -19.44
C ALA A 407 -3.35 -4.09 -20.08
N ILE A 408 -2.10 -3.68 -20.29
CA ILE A 408 -1.75 -2.42 -20.98
C ILE A 408 -2.11 -2.50 -22.47
N GLU A 409 -1.85 -3.61 -23.14
CA GLU A 409 -2.28 -3.82 -24.53
C GLU A 409 -3.80 -3.74 -24.67
N GLN A 410 -4.54 -4.33 -23.73
CA GLN A 410 -6.00 -4.24 -23.69
C GLN A 410 -6.50 -2.83 -23.40
N LEU A 411 -5.82 -2.09 -22.51
CA LEU A 411 -6.12 -0.68 -22.21
C LEU A 411 -5.90 0.20 -23.45
N VAL A 412 -4.74 0.08 -24.11
CA VAL A 412 -4.36 0.84 -25.31
C VAL A 412 -5.31 0.54 -26.47
N ASN A 413 -5.60 -0.74 -26.72
CA ASN A 413 -6.47 -1.16 -27.82
C ASN A 413 -7.97 -1.05 -27.50
N GLN A 414 -8.32 -0.73 -26.25
CA GLN A 414 -9.70 -0.67 -25.75
C GLN A 414 -10.48 -1.98 -25.95
N THR A 415 -9.82 -3.14 -25.81
CA THR A 415 -10.39 -4.46 -26.11
C THR A 415 -11.00 -5.18 -24.92
N SER A 416 -10.91 -4.62 -23.71
CA SER A 416 -11.41 -5.25 -22.48
C SER A 416 -12.34 -4.33 -21.67
N VAL A 417 -12.47 -4.56 -20.36
CA VAL A 417 -13.19 -3.69 -19.41
C VAL A 417 -12.38 -2.47 -18.97
N LEU A 418 -11.08 -2.43 -19.30
CA LEU A 418 -10.14 -1.40 -18.90
C LEU A 418 -10.27 -0.16 -19.80
N ARG A 419 -10.34 1.02 -19.20
CA ARG A 419 -10.46 2.32 -19.87
C ARG A 419 -9.57 3.35 -19.18
N CYS A 420 -9.28 4.44 -19.88
CA CYS A 420 -8.65 5.63 -19.33
C CYS A 420 -9.23 6.89 -19.99
N ASP A 421 -9.15 8.03 -19.31
CA ASP A 421 -9.60 9.34 -19.84
C ASP A 421 -8.46 10.19 -20.44
N PHE A 422 -7.26 9.62 -20.52
CA PHE A 422 -6.06 10.23 -21.12
C PHE A 422 -5.48 9.29 -22.18
N ASN A 423 -4.43 9.75 -22.89
CA ASN A 423 -3.74 8.91 -23.86
C ASN A 423 -2.80 7.92 -23.13
N PRO A 424 -3.02 6.59 -23.20
CA PRO A 424 -2.19 5.61 -22.49
C PRO A 424 -0.80 5.44 -23.09
N GLY A 425 -0.45 6.16 -24.17
CA GLY A 425 0.85 6.11 -24.82
C GLY A 425 1.00 4.92 -25.78
N VAL A 426 2.23 4.70 -26.25
CA VAL A 426 2.56 3.62 -27.19
C VAL A 426 3.64 2.69 -26.63
N PRO A 427 3.56 1.37 -26.92
CA PRO A 427 4.58 0.41 -26.53
C PRO A 427 5.98 0.80 -27.00
N VAL A 428 6.95 0.71 -26.09
CA VAL A 428 8.37 0.85 -26.41
C VAL A 428 8.93 -0.51 -26.82
N TYR A 429 9.69 -0.56 -27.92
CA TYR A 429 10.26 -1.80 -28.42
C TYR A 429 11.50 -2.21 -27.61
N PRO A 430 11.50 -3.39 -26.96
CA PRO A 430 12.64 -3.87 -26.17
C PRO A 430 13.94 -3.94 -26.97
N GLU A 431 13.86 -4.28 -28.26
CA GLU A 431 15.00 -4.36 -29.17
C GLU A 431 15.76 -3.04 -29.27
N THR A 432 15.06 -1.90 -29.24
CA THR A 432 15.68 -0.58 -29.26
C THR A 432 16.59 -0.40 -28.04
N LEU A 433 16.12 -0.79 -26.86
CA LEU A 433 16.89 -0.70 -25.61
C LEU A 433 18.08 -1.67 -25.59
N VAL A 434 17.93 -2.85 -26.19
CA VAL A 434 19.03 -3.80 -26.36
C VAL A 434 20.12 -3.22 -27.27
N GLU A 435 19.75 -2.63 -28.40
CA GLU A 435 20.71 -2.01 -29.32
C GLU A 435 21.37 -0.76 -28.72
N GLU A 436 20.64 0.03 -27.95
CA GLU A 436 21.21 1.13 -27.16
C GLU A 436 22.25 0.60 -26.16
N THR A 437 21.92 -0.46 -25.44
CA THR A 437 22.83 -1.07 -24.44
C THR A 437 24.12 -1.57 -25.08
N LYS A 438 24.06 -2.19 -26.26
CA LYS A 438 25.26 -2.64 -27.00
C LYS A 438 26.20 -1.51 -27.37
N ARG A 439 25.69 -0.30 -27.56
CA ARG A 439 26.47 0.89 -27.95
C ARG A 439 27.09 1.59 -26.75
N LEU A 440 26.67 1.25 -25.53
CA LEU A 440 27.23 1.86 -24.33
C LEU A 440 28.61 1.29 -24.01
N PRO A 441 29.56 2.15 -23.59
CA PRO A 441 30.78 1.70 -22.94
C PRO A 441 30.48 0.79 -21.73
N HIS A 442 31.33 -0.19 -21.48
CA HIS A 442 31.13 -1.20 -20.43
C HIS A 442 30.87 -0.60 -19.03
N ASP A 443 31.61 0.46 -18.68
CA ASP A 443 31.46 1.22 -17.43
C ASP A 443 30.11 1.99 -17.32
N ARG A 444 29.44 2.22 -18.46
CA ARG A 444 28.15 2.94 -18.54
C ARG A 444 26.94 2.03 -18.60
N ILE A 445 27.12 0.75 -18.98
CA ILE A 445 26.04 -0.24 -18.97
C ILE A 445 25.46 -0.36 -17.56
N TRP A 446 26.33 -0.45 -16.55
CA TRP A 446 25.92 -0.52 -15.16
C TRP A 446 25.07 0.68 -14.73
N GLY A 447 25.49 1.91 -15.08
CA GLY A 447 24.73 3.12 -14.75
C GLY A 447 23.35 3.18 -15.43
N ARG A 448 23.24 2.72 -16.68
CA ARG A 448 21.95 2.70 -17.43
C ARG A 448 20.91 1.79 -16.78
N TRP A 449 21.35 0.63 -16.30
CA TRP A 449 20.45 -0.38 -15.76
C TRP A 449 20.26 -0.26 -14.24
N ARG A 450 21.22 0.35 -13.52
CA ARG A 450 21.13 0.60 -12.07
C ARG A 450 20.35 1.87 -11.70
N TYR A 451 20.50 2.96 -12.45
CA TYR A 451 20.00 4.30 -12.06
C TYR A 451 18.96 4.89 -13.00
N LYS A 452 18.69 4.31 -14.17
CA LYS A 452 17.71 4.87 -15.12
C LYS A 452 16.45 4.04 -15.34
N ALA A 453 16.44 2.78 -14.94
CA ALA A 453 15.26 1.91 -15.14
C ALA A 453 14.18 2.10 -14.06
N GLY A 454 14.58 2.43 -12.82
CA GLY A 454 13.66 2.71 -11.71
C GLY A 454 13.44 4.19 -11.40
N ASP A 455 14.40 5.06 -11.71
CA ASP A 455 14.48 6.40 -11.11
C ASP A 455 14.09 7.56 -12.06
N PHE A 456 13.18 7.33 -13.04
CA PHE A 456 12.59 8.50 -13.71
C PHE A 456 11.90 9.37 -12.65
N SER A 457 12.27 10.64 -12.59
CA SER A 457 11.55 11.62 -11.80
C SER A 457 10.98 12.68 -12.72
N THR A 458 9.75 13.07 -12.42
CA THR A 458 9.10 14.25 -13.01
C THR A 458 8.71 15.20 -11.88
N PHE A 459 8.23 16.38 -12.22
CA PHE A 459 7.65 17.30 -11.26
C PHE A 459 6.13 17.28 -11.39
N LEU A 460 5.44 17.09 -10.27
CA LEU A 460 4.00 17.32 -10.18
C LEU A 460 3.77 18.82 -10.06
N PRO A 461 2.80 19.38 -10.78
CA PRO A 461 2.30 20.72 -10.50
C PRO A 461 1.94 20.87 -9.01
N GLY A 462 2.25 22.02 -8.42
CA GLY A 462 1.97 22.26 -7.00
C GLY A 462 0.48 22.14 -6.68
N ASP A 463 -0.41 22.66 -7.53
CA ASP A 463 -1.86 22.45 -7.37
C ASP A 463 -2.26 20.97 -7.36
N LEU A 464 -1.64 20.13 -8.20
CA LEU A 464 -1.88 18.69 -8.19
C LEU A 464 -1.44 18.05 -6.88
N HIS A 465 -0.21 18.31 -6.46
CA HIS A 465 0.31 17.73 -5.22
C HIS A 465 -0.48 18.22 -4.00
N TYR A 466 -0.62 19.53 -3.85
CA TYR A 466 -1.24 20.13 -2.68
C TYR A 466 -2.77 19.91 -2.64
N ASP A 467 -3.49 20.30 -3.70
CA ASP A 467 -4.96 20.34 -3.66
C ASP A 467 -5.60 18.97 -3.89
N PHE A 468 -4.94 18.06 -4.62
CA PHE A 468 -5.48 16.73 -4.94
C PHE A 468 -4.87 15.58 -4.15
N MET A 469 -3.58 15.65 -3.78
CA MET A 469 -2.90 14.54 -3.12
C MET A 469 -2.73 14.78 -1.61
N LEU A 470 -2.38 15.99 -1.18
CA LEU A 470 -2.11 16.29 0.22
C LEU A 470 -3.37 16.69 0.99
N VAL A 471 -3.95 17.87 0.72
CA VAL A 471 -5.04 18.46 1.51
C VAL A 471 -6.24 17.52 1.74
N PRO A 472 -6.72 16.76 0.74
CA PRO A 472 -7.86 15.87 0.93
C PRO A 472 -7.63 14.74 1.94
N ASN A 473 -6.38 14.36 2.19
CA ASN A 473 -5.98 13.24 3.05
C ASN A 473 -5.72 13.65 4.50
N TYR A 474 -5.80 14.93 4.85
CA TYR A 474 -5.51 15.41 6.19
C TYR A 474 -6.56 16.41 6.67
N ASP A 475 -6.82 16.40 7.98
CA ASP A 475 -7.39 17.55 8.67
C ASP A 475 -6.24 18.41 9.19
N PHE A 476 -6.38 19.72 9.07
CA PHE A 476 -5.47 20.70 9.64
C PHE A 476 -6.22 21.56 10.65
N GLN A 477 -5.51 22.07 11.65
CA GLN A 477 -6.04 23.05 12.59
C GLN A 477 -4.93 23.98 13.06
N THR A 478 -5.11 25.27 12.80
CA THR A 478 -4.28 26.36 13.32
C THR A 478 -4.57 26.66 14.79
N TRP A 479 -3.71 27.44 15.43
CA TRP A 479 -3.96 27.94 16.78
C TRP A 479 -5.27 28.71 16.91
N ASP A 480 -5.58 29.59 15.97
CA ASP A 480 -6.78 30.41 15.99
C ASP A 480 -8.04 29.54 15.92
N GLU A 481 -8.06 28.56 15.01
CA GLU A 481 -9.15 27.59 14.87
C GLU A 481 -9.28 26.71 16.12
N TYR A 482 -8.18 26.37 16.77
CA TYR A 482 -8.19 25.64 18.04
C TYR A 482 -8.82 26.48 19.17
N LEU A 483 -8.43 27.75 19.30
CA LEU A 483 -9.00 28.66 20.31
C LEU A 483 -10.50 28.88 20.09
N GLU A 484 -10.92 29.04 18.83
CA GLU A 484 -12.33 29.15 18.46
C GLU A 484 -13.11 27.89 18.85
N GLU A 485 -12.59 26.70 18.55
CA GLU A 485 -13.19 25.42 18.94
C GLU A 485 -13.36 25.29 20.47
N LYS A 486 -12.38 25.78 21.24
CA LYS A 486 -12.41 25.75 22.71
C LYS A 486 -13.21 26.88 23.33
N GLY A 487 -13.66 27.86 22.55
CA GLY A 487 -14.35 29.04 23.05
C GLY A 487 -13.49 29.91 23.97
N VAL A 488 -12.16 29.83 23.84
CA VAL A 488 -11.20 30.60 24.64
C VAL A 488 -10.87 31.89 23.90
N LYS A 489 -11.02 33.04 24.56
CA LYS A 489 -10.60 34.32 23.97
C LYS A 489 -9.11 34.51 24.23
N GLU A 490 -8.37 34.92 23.22
CA GLU A 490 -6.91 35.14 23.30
C GLU A 490 -6.51 36.07 24.47
N CYS A 491 -7.35 37.07 24.79
CA CYS A 491 -7.16 37.99 25.92
C CYS A 491 -7.24 37.34 27.32
N GLU A 492 -7.76 36.11 27.44
CA GLU A 492 -7.88 35.39 28.71
C GLU A 492 -6.60 34.59 29.03
N LEU A 493 -5.85 34.16 28.00
CA LEU A 493 -4.59 33.42 28.15
C LEU A 493 -3.42 34.32 28.57
N GLU A 494 -3.49 35.64 28.32
CA GLU A 494 -2.48 36.60 28.78
C GLU A 494 -2.52 36.88 30.29
N LYS A 495 -3.56 36.41 31.01
CA LYS A 495 -3.70 36.61 32.47
C LYS A 495 -3.06 35.51 33.32
N GLU A 496 -2.73 34.36 32.73
CA GLU A 496 -2.18 33.21 33.46
C GLU A 496 -0.66 33.00 33.25
N GLY A 497 -0.04 33.78 32.36
CA GLY A 497 1.39 33.69 32.04
C GLY A 497 2.25 34.80 32.63
N ASN A 498 2.21 35.01 33.96
CA ASN A 498 3.16 35.87 34.69
C ASN A 498 3.77 35.14 35.89
#